data_AF-A0A356KKG6-F1
#
_entry.id   AF-A0A356KKG6-F1
#
_cell.length_a   1.000
_cell.length_b   1.000
_cell.length_c   1.000
_cell.angle_alpha   90.00
_cell.angle_beta   90.00
_cell.angle_gamma   90.00
#
_symmetry.space_group_name_H-M   'P 1'
#
loop_
_entity.id
_entity.type
_entity.pdbx_description
1 polymer ?
#
loop_
_entity_poly.entity_id
_entity_poly.type
_entity_poly.pdbx_seq_one_letter_code
_entity_poly.pdbx_strand_id
1 'polypeptide(L)'
;VDEFQDTNRVQLEVLRLLARPAYGNLMAVGDERQSIYAFRGARVQNIRQLPDMARAEGGDCLVLDLFESFRSYQEILDVSTKALLAETETPDSDRSPLVSAALGPAEEDPYAARPVVRVLRCDTKEDEAERIADEILARRGAPAVVVDPDGQRKTIPLQWGHFAILLRSVGSVRAYEEAMRTRGIPYRTFGGTGFYDRREILDLLAYLQVVANPYDGLALIRVLQQPPFGLSDRSLHRLANLEL
;
A
#
# COMPACT_ATOMS: atom_id res chain seq x y z
N VAL A 1 22.24 3.90 1.97
CA VAL A 1 21.21 2.87 2.22
C VAL A 1 19.96 3.60 2.62
N ASP A 2 18.95 3.52 1.77
CA ASP A 2 17.63 4.10 2.02
C ASP A 2 16.76 3.12 2.82
N GLU A 3 15.70 3.61 3.47
CA GLU A 3 14.77 2.82 4.30
C GLU A 3 15.48 1.94 5.35
N PHE A 4 16.49 2.51 6.03
CA PHE A 4 17.38 1.74 6.91
C PHE A 4 16.67 1.10 8.11
N GLN A 5 15.55 1.69 8.56
CA GLN A 5 14.72 1.15 9.64
C GLN A 5 14.17 -0.25 9.33
N ASP A 6 14.06 -0.62 8.05
CA ASP A 6 13.52 -1.91 7.60
C ASP A 6 14.59 -2.96 7.33
N THR A 7 15.85 -2.66 7.65
CA THR A 7 16.94 -3.63 7.52
C THR A 7 16.82 -4.76 8.55
N ASN A 8 17.12 -5.98 8.12
CA ASN A 8 17.23 -7.15 9.00
C ASN A 8 18.69 -7.39 9.42
N ARG A 9 18.91 -8.35 10.33
CA ARG A 9 20.25 -8.66 10.87
C ARG A 9 21.27 -9.06 9.80
N VAL A 10 20.85 -9.83 8.80
CA VAL A 10 21.75 -10.32 7.73
C VAL A 10 22.18 -9.17 6.83
N GLN A 11 21.22 -8.32 6.43
CA GLN A 11 21.49 -7.12 5.65
C GLN A 11 22.43 -6.17 6.40
N LEU A 12 22.19 -5.98 7.70
CA LEU A 12 23.09 -5.17 8.53
C LEU A 12 24.50 -5.74 8.49
N GLU A 13 24.68 -7.05 8.71
CA GLU A 13 26.01 -7.66 8.73
C GLU A 13 26.75 -7.51 7.40
N VAL A 14 26.06 -7.67 6.27
CA VAL A 14 26.65 -7.40 4.94
C VAL A 14 27.13 -5.95 4.84
N LEU A 15 26.29 -4.99 5.27
CA LEU A 15 26.65 -3.58 5.27
C LEU A 15 27.84 -3.30 6.19
N ARG A 16 27.91 -3.93 7.38
CA ARG A 16 29.07 -3.81 8.28
C ARG A 16 30.34 -4.27 7.60
N LEU A 17 30.34 -5.43 6.96
CA LEU A 17 31.52 -5.96 6.27
C LEU A 17 31.99 -5.05 5.13
N LEU A 18 31.05 -4.46 4.38
CA LEU A 18 31.35 -3.54 3.26
C LEU A 18 31.80 -2.15 3.73
N ALA A 19 31.37 -1.73 4.91
CA ALA A 19 31.66 -0.41 5.45
C ALA A 19 32.88 -0.37 6.38
N ARG A 20 33.51 -1.51 6.66
CA ARG A 20 34.73 -1.57 7.46
C ARG A 20 35.97 -1.12 6.67
N PRO A 21 36.96 -0.54 7.37
CA PRO A 21 36.92 -0.09 8.76
C PRO A 21 36.18 1.27 8.90
N ALA A 22 35.78 1.63 10.13
CA ALA A 22 35.29 2.96 10.52
C ALA A 22 34.01 3.51 9.84
N TYR A 23 33.33 2.75 8.97
CA TYR A 23 32.07 3.17 8.33
C TYR A 23 32.13 4.47 7.51
N GLY A 24 33.32 4.88 7.05
CA GLY A 24 33.51 6.17 6.35
C GLY A 24 32.79 6.30 5.01
N ASN A 25 32.27 5.21 4.46
CA ASN A 25 31.53 5.16 3.19
C ASN A 25 30.05 4.77 3.35
N LEU A 26 29.54 4.71 4.60
CA LEU A 26 28.14 4.37 4.85
C LEU A 26 27.31 5.61 5.14
N MET A 27 26.44 5.96 4.20
CA MET A 27 25.33 6.87 4.43
C MET A 27 24.04 6.06 4.60
N ALA A 28 23.31 6.29 5.68
CA ALA A 28 22.01 5.67 5.94
C ALA A 28 20.93 6.74 6.10
N VAL A 29 19.76 6.48 5.53
CA VAL A 29 18.57 7.33 5.63
C VAL A 29 17.40 6.45 6.05
N GLY A 30 16.54 6.96 6.92
CA GLY A 30 15.36 6.23 7.39
C GLY A 30 14.63 6.96 8.50
N ASP A 31 13.42 6.48 8.81
CA ASP A 31 12.57 7.00 9.88
C ASP A 31 12.11 5.83 10.75
N GLU A 32 12.44 5.87 12.04
CA GLU A 32 12.06 4.82 12.99
C GLU A 32 10.54 4.61 13.10
N ARG A 33 9.75 5.67 12.89
CA ARG A 33 8.27 5.63 12.96
C ARG A 33 7.64 4.96 11.75
N GLN A 34 8.40 4.76 10.68
CA GLN A 34 7.96 4.11 9.44
C GLN A 34 8.35 2.63 9.38
N SER A 35 8.94 2.07 10.45
CA SER A 35 9.27 0.64 10.48
C SER A 35 8.01 -0.22 10.58
N ILE A 36 7.62 -0.83 9.46
CA ILE A 36 6.41 -1.66 9.37
C ILE A 36 6.72 -3.11 8.94
N TYR A 37 7.98 -3.45 8.68
CA TYR A 37 8.39 -4.78 8.19
C TYR A 37 8.95 -5.72 9.27
N ALA A 38 8.60 -5.52 10.54
CA ALA A 38 9.05 -6.38 11.65
C ALA A 38 8.73 -7.87 11.42
N PHE A 39 7.60 -8.18 10.75
CA PHE A 39 7.21 -9.54 10.37
C PHE A 39 8.18 -10.23 9.39
N ARG A 40 9.02 -9.46 8.68
CA ARG A 40 10.10 -9.95 7.81
C ARG A 40 11.46 -9.97 8.50
N GLY A 41 11.49 -9.73 9.81
CA GLY A 41 12.71 -9.68 10.62
C GLY A 41 13.46 -8.36 10.58
N ALA A 42 12.82 -7.28 10.08
CA ALA A 42 13.35 -5.93 10.19
C ALA A 42 13.52 -5.54 11.67
N ARG A 43 14.57 -4.78 11.97
CA ARG A 43 14.89 -4.33 13.34
C ARG A 43 15.19 -2.84 13.35
N VAL A 44 14.24 -2.06 13.86
CA VAL A 44 14.42 -0.61 14.07
C VAL A 44 15.62 -0.28 14.96
N GLN A 45 16.06 -1.23 15.80
CA GLN A 45 17.29 -1.05 16.59
C GLN A 45 18.53 -0.85 15.72
N ASN A 46 18.53 -1.34 14.47
CA ASN A 46 19.66 -1.19 13.56
C ASN A 46 19.96 0.29 13.26
N ILE A 47 18.93 1.11 12.98
CA ILE A 47 19.12 2.54 12.72
C ILE A 47 19.56 3.27 14.01
N ARG A 48 18.99 2.90 15.16
CA ARG A 48 19.30 3.51 16.47
C ARG A 48 20.74 3.24 16.92
N GLN A 49 21.29 2.08 16.61
CA GLN A 49 22.63 1.65 17.04
C GLN A 49 23.74 2.04 16.07
N LEU A 50 23.41 2.58 14.89
CA LEU A 50 24.38 2.90 13.86
C LEU A 50 25.49 3.86 14.37
N PRO A 51 25.18 4.92 15.14
CA PRO A 51 26.23 5.79 15.69
C PRO A 51 27.20 5.06 16.63
N ASP A 52 26.68 4.18 17.48
CA ASP A 52 27.49 3.40 18.42
C ASP A 52 28.35 2.35 17.70
N MET A 53 27.81 1.74 16.65
CA MET A 53 28.55 0.81 15.79
C MET A 53 29.72 1.50 15.08
N ALA A 54 29.53 2.72 14.57
CA ALA A 54 30.59 3.49 13.94
C ALA A 54 31.71 3.81 14.93
N ARG A 55 31.35 4.30 16.13
CA ARG A 55 32.32 4.59 17.21
C ARG A 55 33.11 3.36 17.64
N ALA A 56 32.47 2.19 17.72
CA ALA A 56 33.13 0.94 18.10
C ALA A 56 34.21 0.49 17.09
N GLU A 57 34.10 0.88 15.82
CA GLU A 57 35.10 0.62 14.77
C GLU A 57 36.07 1.80 14.57
N GLY A 58 36.11 2.75 15.52
CA GLY A 58 37.00 3.91 15.48
C GLY A 58 36.61 4.99 14.47
N GLY A 59 35.35 5.00 14.02
CA GLY A 59 34.78 6.02 13.15
C GLY A 59 33.87 7.01 13.87
N ASP A 60 33.54 8.10 13.18
CA ASP A 60 32.54 9.07 13.61
C ASP A 60 31.24 8.89 12.83
N CYS A 61 30.11 9.27 13.44
CA CYS A 61 28.80 9.22 12.80
C CYS A 61 28.12 10.58 12.95
N LEU A 62 28.01 11.31 11.83
CA LEU A 62 27.22 12.53 11.74
C LEU A 62 25.74 12.15 11.63
N VAL A 63 24.94 12.55 12.62
CA VAL A 63 23.48 12.37 12.61
C VAL A 63 22.85 13.72 12.25
N LEU A 64 22.03 13.73 11.21
CA LEU A 64 21.31 14.90 10.74
C LEU A 64 19.81 14.61 10.78
N ASP A 65 19.09 15.33 11.64
CA ASP A 65 17.64 15.23 11.69
C ASP A 65 17.00 16.18 10.67
N LEU A 66 15.96 15.70 9.98
CA LEU A 66 15.20 16.46 8.99
C LEU A 66 13.77 16.66 9.49
N PHE A 67 13.39 17.91 9.76
CA PHE A 67 12.07 18.24 10.33
C PHE A 67 11.12 18.92 9.34
N GLU A 68 11.61 19.26 8.15
CA GLU A 68 10.82 19.92 7.13
C GLU A 68 10.34 18.92 6.07
N SER A 69 9.02 18.89 5.84
CA SER A 69 8.39 18.08 4.80
C SER A 69 8.09 18.93 3.57
N PHE A 70 8.58 18.46 2.42
CA PHE A 70 8.31 19.07 1.11
C PHE A 70 7.16 18.37 0.36
N ARG A 71 6.48 17.40 0.99
CA ARG A 71 5.53 16.50 0.31
C ARG A 71 4.06 16.82 0.58
N SER A 72 3.76 17.55 1.65
CA SER A 72 2.38 17.72 2.12
C SER A 72 2.19 19.06 2.79
N TYR A 73 0.94 19.53 2.79
CA TYR A 73 0.52 20.71 3.54
C TYR A 73 0.50 20.43 5.04
N GLN A 74 0.60 21.51 5.84
CA GLN A 74 0.69 21.41 7.30
C GLN A 74 -0.50 20.64 7.90
N GLU A 75 -1.71 20.81 7.37
CA GLU A 75 -2.92 20.16 7.85
C GLU A 75 -2.85 18.62 7.78
N ILE A 76 -2.20 18.06 6.76
CA ILE A 76 -1.98 16.61 6.65
C ILE A 76 -1.01 16.15 7.74
N LEU A 77 0.07 16.90 7.95
CA LEU A 77 1.10 16.60 8.95
C LEU A 77 0.52 16.68 10.37
N ASP A 78 -0.29 17.70 10.66
CA ASP A 78 -0.91 17.91 11.97
C ASP A 78 -1.86 16.77 12.32
N VAL A 79 -2.74 16.40 11.38
CA VAL A 79 -3.69 15.29 11.58
C VAL A 79 -2.94 13.97 11.77
N SER A 80 -1.92 13.70 10.94
CA SER A 80 -1.13 12.47 11.01
C SER A 80 -0.34 12.38 12.32
N THR A 81 0.33 13.47 12.70
CA THR A 81 1.11 13.55 13.94
C THR A 81 0.21 13.37 15.15
N LYS A 82 -0.95 14.02 15.18
CA LYS A 82 -1.92 13.87 16.26
C LYS A 82 -2.44 12.44 16.38
N ALA A 83 -2.74 11.78 15.26
CA ALA A 83 -3.18 10.38 15.26
C ALA A 83 -2.10 9.44 15.82
N LEU A 84 -0.83 9.61 15.41
CA LEU A 84 0.29 8.81 15.90
C LEU A 84 0.53 9.01 17.40
N LEU A 85 0.52 10.25 17.88
CA LEU A 85 0.73 10.56 19.30
C LEU A 85 -0.40 10.04 20.19
N ALA A 86 -1.63 9.99 19.69
CA ALA A 86 -2.76 9.45 20.44
C ALA A 86 -2.66 7.93 20.68
N GLU A 87 -1.96 7.19 19.81
CA GLU A 87 -1.80 5.74 19.95
C GLU A 87 -0.57 5.34 20.78
N THR A 88 0.36 6.25 21.04
CA THR A 88 1.59 5.92 21.78
C THR A 88 1.40 6.21 23.27
N GLU A 89 1.21 5.18 24.10
CA GLU A 89 1.08 5.33 25.58
C GLU A 89 2.36 5.87 26.25
N THR A 90 3.49 5.87 25.56
CA THR A 90 4.76 6.38 26.07
C THR A 90 5.10 7.72 25.43
N PRO A 91 5.03 8.84 26.17
CA PRO A 91 5.55 10.10 25.71
C PRO A 91 7.07 10.00 25.72
N ASP A 92 7.67 9.68 24.58
CA ASP A 92 9.08 9.99 24.38
C ASP A 92 9.15 11.52 24.19
N SER A 93 9.19 12.23 25.33
CA SER A 93 8.97 13.67 25.46
C SER A 93 10.00 14.54 24.74
N ASP A 94 11.02 13.93 24.14
CA ASP A 94 12.18 14.62 23.58
C ASP A 94 12.23 14.59 22.04
N ARG A 95 11.37 13.79 21.39
CA ARG A 95 11.44 13.51 19.94
C ARG A 95 10.21 13.92 19.14
N SER A 96 9.43 14.88 19.62
CA SER A 96 8.32 15.44 18.84
C SER A 96 8.65 16.84 18.33
N PRO A 97 9.67 17.03 17.47
CA PRO A 97 9.67 18.22 16.65
C PRO A 97 8.43 18.14 15.77
N LEU A 98 7.63 19.20 15.84
CA LEU A 98 6.56 19.46 14.89
C LEU A 98 7.19 19.39 13.50
N VAL A 99 6.76 18.43 12.68
CA VAL A 99 7.16 18.38 11.29
C VAL A 99 6.52 19.58 10.62
N SER A 100 7.33 20.50 10.11
CA SER A 100 6.84 21.68 9.40
C SER A 100 6.71 21.37 7.92
N ALA A 101 5.59 21.74 7.31
CA ALA A 101 5.45 21.71 5.86
C ALA A 101 6.20 22.90 5.25
N ALA A 102 7.11 22.65 4.31
CA ALA A 102 7.71 23.69 3.47
C ALA A 102 6.63 24.45 2.67
N LEU A 103 5.51 23.78 2.36
CA LEU A 103 4.34 24.36 1.71
C LEU A 103 3.50 25.25 2.64
N GLY A 104 3.71 25.16 3.96
CA GLY A 104 2.90 25.85 4.97
C GLY A 104 1.46 25.35 5.05
N PRO A 105 0.58 26.13 5.71
CA PRO A 105 -0.87 25.90 5.74
C PRO A 105 -1.46 26.03 4.34
N ALA A 106 -2.34 25.10 3.96
CA ALA A 106 -3.06 25.17 2.69
C ALA A 106 -3.99 26.39 2.60
N GLU A 107 -4.33 26.99 3.75
CA GLU A 107 -5.12 28.21 3.77
C GLU A 107 -4.41 29.45 3.18
N GLU A 108 -3.08 29.47 3.27
CA GLU A 108 -2.21 30.54 2.78
C GLU A 108 -1.76 30.29 1.33
N ASP A 109 -1.93 29.06 0.83
CA ASP A 109 -1.57 28.68 -0.53
C ASP A 109 -2.76 28.86 -1.50
N PRO A 110 -2.70 29.80 -2.46
CA PRO A 110 -3.77 30.00 -3.44
C PRO A 110 -3.93 28.81 -4.41
N TYR A 111 -2.96 27.89 -4.42
CA TYR A 111 -2.96 26.70 -5.26
C TYR A 111 -3.47 25.45 -4.56
N ALA A 112 -3.77 25.52 -3.26
CA ALA A 112 -4.22 24.35 -2.50
C ALA A 112 -5.59 23.85 -2.94
N ALA A 113 -5.69 22.56 -3.23
CA ALA A 113 -6.96 21.89 -3.46
C ALA A 113 -7.71 21.73 -2.12
N ARG A 114 -8.84 22.44 -1.95
CA ARG A 114 -9.63 22.40 -0.70
C ARG A 114 -10.87 21.53 -0.81
N PRO A 115 -11.29 20.84 0.29
CA PRO A 115 -10.54 20.70 1.54
C PRO A 115 -9.35 19.74 1.38
N VAL A 116 -8.27 19.99 2.13
CA VAL A 116 -7.06 19.15 2.14
C VAL A 116 -7.27 17.87 2.95
N VAL A 117 -7.93 17.95 4.10
CA VAL A 117 -8.30 16.80 4.93
C VAL A 117 -9.81 16.81 5.18
N ARG A 118 -10.46 15.65 5.06
CA ARG A 118 -11.89 15.44 5.38
C ARG A 118 -12.06 14.16 6.16
N VAL A 119 -12.95 14.19 7.15
CA VAL A 119 -13.41 12.99 7.85
C VAL A 119 -14.83 12.70 7.39
N LEU A 120 -15.05 11.48 6.89
CA LEU A 120 -16.35 11.02 6.42
C LEU A 120 -16.83 9.90 7.35
N ARG A 121 -18.04 10.08 7.91
CA ARG A 121 -18.76 9.01 8.61
C ARG A 121 -19.65 8.31 7.60
N CYS A 122 -19.53 6.99 7.52
CA CYS A 122 -20.31 6.14 6.63
C CYS A 122 -20.98 5.04 7.45
N ASP A 123 -22.15 4.59 7.02
CA ASP A 123 -22.94 3.62 7.78
C ASP A 123 -22.48 2.17 7.54
N THR A 124 -22.03 1.89 6.31
CA THR A 124 -21.47 0.59 5.90
C THR A 124 -20.21 0.77 5.06
N LYS A 125 -19.52 -0.34 4.76
CA LYS A 125 -18.36 -0.33 3.87
C LYS A 125 -18.74 -0.07 2.42
N GLU A 126 -19.92 -0.50 2.03
CA GLU A 126 -20.50 -0.24 0.71
C GLU A 126 -20.82 1.26 0.56
N ASP A 127 -21.45 1.89 1.56
CA ASP A 127 -21.69 3.35 1.58
C ASP A 127 -20.37 4.14 1.54
N GLU A 128 -19.36 3.70 2.30
CA GLU A 128 -18.03 4.30 2.26
C GLU A 128 -17.40 4.23 0.85
N ALA A 129 -17.43 3.04 0.24
CA ALA A 129 -16.88 2.80 -1.09
C ALA A 129 -17.60 3.61 -2.18
N GLU A 130 -18.92 3.68 -2.12
CA GLU A 130 -19.74 4.45 -3.05
C GLU A 130 -19.43 5.95 -2.96
N ARG A 131 -19.39 6.52 -1.75
CA ARG A 131 -19.05 7.93 -1.53
C ARG A 131 -17.66 8.28 -1.99
N ILE A 132 -16.67 7.41 -1.75
CA ILE A 132 -15.30 7.62 -2.22
C ILE A 132 -15.26 7.59 -3.75
N ALA A 133 -15.98 6.67 -4.39
CA ALA A 133 -16.05 6.60 -5.85
C ALA A 133 -16.71 7.85 -6.45
N ASP A 134 -17.79 8.35 -5.84
CA ASP A 134 -18.44 9.59 -6.24
C ASP A 134 -17.52 10.80 -6.07
N GLU A 135 -16.74 10.87 -4.99
CA GLU A 135 -15.75 11.94 -4.77
C GLU A 135 -14.63 11.91 -5.83
N ILE A 136 -14.09 10.73 -6.16
CA ILE A 136 -13.07 10.58 -7.21
C ILE A 136 -13.63 11.06 -8.55
N LEU A 137 -14.86 10.67 -8.89
CA LEU A 137 -15.51 11.09 -10.13
C LEU A 137 -15.73 12.60 -10.17
N ALA A 138 -16.22 13.19 -9.07
CA ALA A 138 -16.45 14.62 -8.95
C ALA A 138 -15.17 15.46 -9.04
N ARG A 139 -14.04 14.93 -8.55
CA ARG A 139 -12.73 15.60 -8.61
C ARG A 139 -11.97 15.36 -9.90
N ARG A 140 -12.36 14.39 -10.71
CA ARG A 140 -11.67 14.10 -11.97
C ARG A 140 -11.68 15.34 -12.86
N GLY A 141 -10.51 15.73 -13.34
CA GLY A 141 -10.33 16.91 -14.18
C GLY A 141 -10.25 18.23 -13.41
N ALA A 142 -10.50 18.25 -12.10
CA ALA A 142 -10.27 19.43 -11.29
C ALA A 142 -8.77 19.80 -11.32
N PRO A 143 -8.44 21.10 -11.31
CA PRO A 143 -7.05 21.53 -11.26
C PRO A 143 -6.42 21.12 -9.93
N ALA A 144 -5.24 20.52 -10.00
CA ALA A 144 -4.37 20.27 -8.87
C ALA A 144 -2.99 20.84 -9.20
N VAL A 145 -2.31 21.39 -8.20
CA VAL A 145 -0.94 21.87 -8.36
C VAL A 145 0.02 20.80 -7.88
N VAL A 146 0.95 20.43 -8.76
CA VAL A 146 2.07 19.56 -8.46
C VAL A 146 3.35 20.37 -8.42
N VAL A 147 4.28 19.96 -7.56
CA VAL A 147 5.60 20.54 -7.46
C VAL A 147 6.56 19.56 -8.12
N ASP A 148 7.20 19.99 -9.21
CA ASP A 148 8.23 19.21 -9.90
C ASP A 148 9.53 19.17 -9.06
N PRO A 149 10.47 18.25 -9.33
CA PRO A 149 11.71 18.10 -8.54
C PRO A 149 12.55 19.38 -8.43
N ASP A 150 12.46 20.28 -9.41
CA ASP A 150 13.13 21.59 -9.41
C ASP A 150 12.39 22.66 -8.59
N GLY A 151 11.33 22.28 -7.87
CA GLY A 151 10.51 23.17 -7.05
C GLY A 151 9.46 23.99 -7.85
N GLN A 152 9.34 23.73 -9.16
CA GLN A 152 8.40 24.45 -10.01
C GLN A 152 6.97 23.95 -9.79
N ARG A 153 6.04 24.89 -9.61
CA ARG A 153 4.62 24.60 -9.45
C ARG A 153 3.94 24.54 -10.81
N LYS A 154 3.22 23.44 -11.07
CA LYS A 154 2.46 23.25 -12.30
C LYS A 154 1.04 22.83 -11.98
N THR A 155 0.08 23.51 -12.58
CA THR A 155 -1.32 23.09 -12.52
C THR A 155 -1.56 21.99 -13.55
N ILE A 156 -2.06 20.85 -13.09
CA ILE A 156 -2.46 19.71 -13.91
C ILE A 156 -3.92 19.34 -13.62
N PRO A 157 -4.68 18.85 -14.61
CA PRO A 157 -6.00 18.28 -14.35
C PRO A 157 -5.86 16.91 -13.67
N LEU A 158 -6.60 16.67 -12.58
CA LEU A 158 -6.59 15.40 -11.87
C LEU A 158 -7.05 14.24 -12.77
N GLN A 159 -6.10 13.37 -13.12
CA GLN A 159 -6.34 12.08 -13.77
C GLN A 159 -6.52 10.95 -12.75
N TRP A 160 -7.02 9.80 -13.23
CA TRP A 160 -7.25 8.59 -12.41
C TRP A 160 -6.03 8.15 -11.60
N GLY A 161 -4.83 8.26 -12.18
CA GLY A 161 -3.58 7.85 -11.53
C GLY A 161 -3.15 8.71 -10.34
N HIS A 162 -3.83 9.83 -10.06
CA HIS A 162 -3.54 10.68 -8.91
C HIS A 162 -4.37 10.33 -7.66
N PHE A 163 -5.26 9.35 -7.76
CA PHE A 163 -6.06 8.89 -6.63
C PHE A 163 -5.51 7.57 -6.10
N ALA A 164 -5.43 7.45 -4.77
CA ALA A 164 -5.07 6.24 -4.08
C ALA A 164 -6.03 5.99 -2.91
N ILE A 165 -6.40 4.73 -2.69
CA ILE A 165 -7.23 4.29 -1.57
C ILE A 165 -6.37 3.33 -0.74
N LEU A 166 -6.07 3.72 0.50
CA LEU A 166 -5.29 2.91 1.42
C LEU A 166 -6.24 2.16 2.36
N LEU A 167 -6.18 0.83 2.32
CA LEU A 167 -7.03 -0.04 3.14
C LEU A 167 -6.14 -0.82 4.11
N ARG A 168 -6.60 -0.95 5.37
CA ARG A 168 -5.89 -1.75 6.38
C ARG A 168 -5.89 -3.25 6.08
N SER A 169 -6.96 -3.76 5.44
CA SER A 169 -7.15 -5.19 5.18
C SER A 169 -7.71 -5.42 3.79
N VAL A 170 -7.26 -6.51 3.15
CA VAL A 170 -7.69 -6.95 1.82
C VAL A 170 -9.17 -7.36 1.82
N GLY A 171 -9.73 -7.77 2.98
CA GLY A 171 -11.12 -8.21 3.07
C GLY A 171 -12.15 -7.16 2.67
N SER A 172 -11.82 -5.87 2.76
CA SER A 172 -12.72 -4.77 2.40
C SER A 172 -12.63 -4.36 0.93
N VAL A 173 -11.65 -4.87 0.17
CA VAL A 173 -11.35 -4.43 -1.21
C VAL A 173 -12.55 -4.60 -2.15
N ARG A 174 -13.33 -5.68 -2.01
CA ARG A 174 -14.44 -6.00 -2.92
C ARG A 174 -15.47 -4.89 -3.02
N ALA A 175 -15.82 -4.24 -1.90
CA ALA A 175 -16.80 -3.13 -1.91
C ALA A 175 -16.30 -1.95 -2.76
N TYR A 176 -15.01 -1.60 -2.66
CA TYR A 176 -14.40 -0.55 -3.46
C TYR A 176 -14.27 -0.95 -4.94
N GLU A 177 -13.86 -2.19 -5.24
CA GLU A 177 -13.79 -2.68 -6.63
C GLU A 177 -15.15 -2.62 -7.33
N GLU A 178 -16.22 -3.00 -6.62
CA GLU A 178 -17.58 -2.97 -7.13
C GLU A 178 -18.09 -1.53 -7.33
N ALA A 179 -17.84 -0.64 -6.37
CA ALA A 179 -18.21 0.76 -6.48
C ALA A 179 -17.52 1.46 -7.66
N MET A 180 -16.22 1.20 -7.87
CA MET A 180 -15.45 1.73 -9.00
C MET A 180 -15.95 1.15 -10.33
N ARG A 181 -16.19 -0.18 -10.38
CA ARG A 181 -16.70 -0.88 -11.57
C ARG A 181 -18.05 -0.33 -12.02
N THR A 182 -18.98 -0.16 -11.09
CA THR A 182 -20.33 0.36 -11.38
C THR A 182 -20.30 1.79 -11.93
N ARG A 183 -19.31 2.60 -11.54
CA ARG A 183 -19.11 3.97 -12.01
C ARG A 183 -18.16 4.09 -13.21
N GLY A 184 -17.65 2.98 -13.74
CA GLY A 184 -16.70 2.97 -14.85
C GLY A 184 -15.34 3.61 -14.52
N ILE A 185 -14.95 3.63 -13.24
CA ILE A 185 -13.66 4.16 -12.78
C ILE A 185 -12.62 3.05 -12.94
N PRO A 186 -11.52 3.26 -13.70
CA PRO A 186 -10.47 2.27 -13.81
C PRO A 186 -9.70 2.18 -12.49
N TYR A 187 -9.45 0.95 -12.02
CA TYR A 187 -8.73 0.70 -10.77
C TYR A 187 -7.66 -0.37 -10.95
N ARG A 188 -6.68 -0.35 -10.04
CA ARG A 188 -5.67 -1.40 -9.89
C ARG A 188 -5.56 -1.77 -8.41
N THR A 189 -5.79 -3.04 -8.11
CA THR A 189 -5.67 -3.60 -6.76
C THR A 189 -4.32 -4.29 -6.61
N PHE A 190 -3.54 -3.92 -5.60
CA PHE A 190 -2.29 -4.60 -5.25
C PHE A 190 -2.55 -5.60 -4.11
N GLY A 191 -2.09 -6.84 -4.26
CA GLY A 191 -2.28 -7.90 -3.25
C GLY A 191 -3.70 -8.50 -3.18
N GLY A 192 -4.52 -8.34 -4.22
CA GLY A 192 -5.87 -8.86 -4.26
C GLY A 192 -5.92 -10.40 -4.24
N THR A 193 -6.76 -10.96 -3.37
CA THR A 193 -7.02 -12.41 -3.26
C THR A 193 -7.94 -12.95 -4.37
N GLY A 194 -8.54 -12.06 -5.16
CA GLY A 194 -9.57 -12.42 -6.13
C GLY A 194 -9.09 -13.17 -7.37
N PHE A 195 -7.77 -13.40 -7.55
CA PHE A 195 -7.26 -14.15 -8.71
C PHE A 195 -7.88 -15.54 -8.79
N TYR A 196 -7.87 -16.30 -7.69
CA TYR A 196 -8.42 -17.66 -7.64
C TYR A 196 -9.95 -17.71 -7.58
N ASP A 197 -10.63 -16.58 -7.36
CA ASP A 197 -12.09 -16.49 -7.37
C ASP A 197 -12.64 -16.24 -8.79
N ARG A 198 -11.80 -15.85 -9.75
CA ARG A 198 -12.23 -15.57 -11.13
C ARG A 198 -12.71 -16.86 -11.79
N ARG A 199 -13.85 -16.78 -12.50
CA ARG A 199 -14.44 -17.94 -13.18
C ARG A 199 -13.45 -18.58 -14.14
N GLU A 200 -12.73 -17.77 -14.91
CA GLU A 200 -11.75 -18.18 -15.91
C GLU A 200 -10.58 -18.93 -15.27
N ILE A 201 -10.15 -18.51 -14.08
CA ILE A 201 -9.07 -19.17 -13.34
C ILE A 201 -9.55 -20.50 -12.76
N LEU A 202 -10.75 -20.52 -12.18
CA LEU A 202 -11.36 -21.75 -11.68
C LEU A 202 -11.63 -22.77 -12.81
N ASP A 203 -12.02 -22.29 -14.00
CA ASP A 203 -12.23 -23.13 -15.18
C ASP A 203 -10.91 -23.76 -15.62
N LEU A 204 -9.84 -22.97 -15.76
CA LEU A 204 -8.51 -23.47 -16.10
C LEU A 204 -7.97 -24.45 -15.05
N LEU A 205 -8.14 -24.15 -13.75
CA LEU A 205 -7.74 -25.04 -12.68
C LEU A 205 -8.46 -26.38 -12.75
N ALA A 206 -9.77 -26.38 -13.02
CA ALA A 206 -10.53 -27.61 -13.18
C ALA A 206 -10.00 -28.46 -14.35
N TYR A 207 -9.63 -27.82 -15.48
CA TYR A 207 -8.96 -28.54 -16.57
C TYR A 207 -7.65 -29.20 -16.12
N LEU A 208 -6.79 -28.47 -15.41
CA LEU A 208 -5.51 -29.00 -14.92
C LEU A 208 -5.70 -30.11 -13.89
N GLN A 209 -6.70 -29.98 -13.01
CA GLN A 209 -7.05 -30.98 -12.00
C GLN A 209 -7.55 -32.28 -12.65
N VAL A 210 -8.38 -32.20 -13.70
CA VAL A 210 -8.83 -33.39 -14.46
C VAL A 210 -7.68 -34.06 -15.20
N VAL A 211 -6.74 -33.28 -15.76
CA VAL A 211 -5.53 -33.84 -16.41
C VAL A 211 -4.64 -34.56 -15.39
N ALA A 212 -4.49 -33.99 -14.19
CA ALA A 212 -3.68 -34.58 -13.12
C ALA A 212 -4.36 -35.79 -12.46
N ASN A 213 -5.67 -35.73 -12.28
CA ASN A 213 -6.51 -36.77 -11.69
C ASN A 213 -7.88 -36.81 -12.38
N PRO A 214 -8.08 -37.72 -13.35
CA PRO A 214 -9.36 -37.87 -14.05
C PRO A 214 -10.54 -38.28 -13.16
N TYR A 215 -10.28 -38.73 -11.92
CA TYR A 215 -11.30 -39.15 -10.96
C TYR A 215 -11.76 -38.02 -10.01
N ASP A 216 -11.27 -36.78 -10.19
CA ASP A 216 -11.83 -35.62 -9.49
C ASP A 216 -13.19 -35.25 -10.10
N GLY A 217 -14.27 -35.77 -9.50
CA GLY A 217 -15.62 -35.56 -9.99
C GLY A 217 -16.07 -34.10 -10.04
N LEU A 218 -15.63 -33.25 -9.10
CA LEU A 218 -16.02 -31.85 -9.06
C LEU A 218 -15.33 -31.05 -10.18
N ALA A 219 -14.03 -31.27 -10.36
CA ALA A 219 -13.30 -30.66 -11.47
C ALA A 219 -13.83 -31.13 -12.82
N LEU A 220 -14.15 -32.43 -12.96
CA LEU A 220 -14.69 -33.00 -14.18
C LEU A 220 -16.07 -32.44 -14.54
N ILE A 221 -16.97 -32.30 -13.56
CA ILE A 221 -18.28 -31.67 -13.77
C ILE A 221 -18.09 -30.24 -14.27
N ARG A 222 -17.22 -29.46 -13.63
CA ARG A 222 -16.95 -28.07 -14.05
C ARG A 222 -16.43 -28.01 -15.48
N VAL A 223 -15.43 -28.82 -15.83
CA VAL A 223 -14.87 -28.90 -17.19
C VAL A 223 -15.96 -29.21 -18.22
N LEU A 224 -16.80 -30.21 -17.94
CA LEU A 224 -17.86 -30.64 -18.86
C LEU A 224 -18.97 -29.59 -19.02
N GLN A 225 -19.23 -28.75 -18.01
CA GLN A 225 -20.22 -27.66 -18.09
C GLN A 225 -19.68 -26.42 -18.82
N GLN A 226 -18.37 -26.22 -18.89
CA GLN A 226 -17.76 -25.07 -19.55
C GLN A 226 -17.39 -25.37 -21.02
N PRO A 227 -17.10 -24.32 -21.83
CA PRO A 227 -16.57 -24.52 -23.18
C PRO A 227 -15.30 -25.39 -23.19
N PRO A 228 -15.12 -26.27 -24.20
CA PRO A 228 -15.95 -26.39 -25.40
C PRO A 228 -17.15 -27.36 -25.26
N PHE A 229 -17.34 -28.03 -24.11
CA PHE A 229 -18.33 -29.10 -23.97
C PHE A 229 -19.76 -28.58 -23.70
N GLY A 230 -19.91 -27.67 -22.75
CA GLY A 230 -21.19 -26.99 -22.47
C GLY A 230 -22.34 -27.94 -22.08
N LEU A 231 -22.05 -29.04 -21.38
CA LEU A 231 -23.07 -30.01 -20.98
C LEU A 231 -23.98 -29.45 -19.88
N SER A 232 -25.29 -29.65 -20.05
CA SER A 232 -26.29 -29.33 -19.03
C SER A 232 -26.27 -30.33 -17.86
N ASP A 233 -26.80 -29.93 -16.70
CA ASP A 233 -26.96 -30.81 -15.53
C ASP A 233 -27.72 -32.09 -15.86
N ARG A 234 -28.73 -31.99 -16.75
CA ARG A 234 -29.49 -33.15 -17.21
C ARG A 234 -28.62 -34.14 -18.01
N SER A 235 -27.71 -33.62 -18.83
CA SER A 235 -26.78 -34.43 -19.61
C SER A 235 -25.76 -35.13 -18.69
N LEU A 236 -25.22 -34.40 -17.71
CA LEU A 236 -24.31 -34.95 -16.71
C LEU A 236 -24.96 -36.02 -15.85
N HIS A 237 -26.19 -35.78 -15.39
CA HIS A 237 -26.95 -36.77 -14.62
C HIS A 237 -27.18 -38.05 -15.44
N ARG A 238 -27.49 -37.95 -16.74
CA ARG A 238 -27.57 -39.13 -17.60
C ARG A 238 -26.23 -39.85 -17.71
N LEU A 239 -25.15 -39.10 -17.89
CA LEU A 239 -23.80 -39.66 -18.01
C LEU A 239 -23.40 -40.45 -16.75
N ALA A 240 -23.72 -39.93 -15.57
CA ALA A 240 -23.44 -40.57 -14.28
C ALA A 240 -24.24 -41.86 -14.02
N ASN A 241 -25.36 -42.05 -14.73
CA ASN A 241 -26.23 -43.22 -14.60
C ASN A 241 -26.13 -44.18 -15.81
N LEU A 242 -25.12 -44.00 -16.68
CA LEU A 242 -24.82 -44.98 -17.71
C LEU A 242 -24.19 -46.20 -17.02
N GLU A 243 -24.87 -47.34 -17.07
CA GLU A 243 -24.25 -48.63 -16.80
C GLU A 243 -23.32 -48.96 -17.98
N LEU A 244 -22.01 -48.99 -17.71
CA LEU A 244 -20.96 -49.42 -18.65
C LEU A 244 -20.65 -50.91 -18.46
#